data_AF-A0A544T6V7-F1
#
_entry.id   AF-A0A544T6V7-F1
#
_cell.length_a   1.000
_cell.length_b   1.000
_cell.length_c   1.000
_cell.angle_alpha   90.00
_cell.angle_beta   90.00
_cell.angle_gamma   90.00
#
_symmetry.space_group_name_H-M   'P 1'
#
loop_
_entity.id
_entity.type
_entity.pdbx_description
1 polymer ?
#
loop_
_entity_poly.entity_id
_entity_poly.type
_entity_poly.pdbx_seq_one_letter_code
_entity_poly.pdbx_strand_id
1 'polypeptide(L)'
;MDSLNMVVYYVIQIGEHYYKHTDGVAISTEDEELAYAFTNLADAKQKAIEVEGAVRKREVSYEELQDLSEQHAEEYRQLSIEDREAIETFCQYIIDIKRDEEKVII
;
A
#
# COMPACT_ATOMS: atom_id res chain seq x y z
N MET A 1 -15.19 4.60 18.53
CA MET A 1 -13.88 5.25 18.77
C MET A 1 -12.86 4.25 18.24
N ASP A 2 -12.81 4.06 16.92
CA ASP A 2 -12.19 2.84 16.32
C ASP A 2 -11.33 3.17 15.09
N SER A 3 -10.91 4.42 14.95
CA SER A 3 -10.12 4.88 13.79
C SER A 3 -8.64 4.49 13.86
N LEU A 4 -8.21 3.82 14.92
CA LEU A 4 -6.81 3.47 15.18
C LEU A 4 -6.44 2.03 14.79
N ASN A 5 -7.40 1.20 14.37
CA ASN A 5 -7.15 -0.22 14.10
C ASN A 5 -7.23 -0.61 12.62
N MET A 6 -7.28 0.37 11.72
CA MET A 6 -7.39 0.14 10.29
C MET A 6 -6.44 1.01 9.49
N VAL A 7 -5.90 0.43 8.43
CA VAL A 7 -5.21 1.14 7.35
C VAL A 7 -6.26 1.53 6.32
N VAL A 8 -6.30 2.82 6.00
CA VAL A 8 -7.15 3.35 4.92
C VAL A 8 -6.28 3.73 3.75
N TYR A 9 -6.60 3.19 2.58
CA TYR A 9 -5.96 3.57 1.32
C TYR A 9 -6.99 3.69 0.21
N TYR A 10 -6.56 4.23 -0.92
CA TYR A 10 -7.39 4.49 -2.07
C TYR A 10 -6.75 3.89 -3.32
N VAL A 11 -7.54 3.23 -4.14
CA VAL A 11 -7.13 2.77 -5.48
C VAL A 11 -8.00 3.45 -6.52
N ILE A 12 -7.53 3.50 -7.76
CA ILE A 12 -8.28 4.12 -8.86
C ILE A 12 -8.72 3.02 -9.81
N GLN A 13 -10.03 2.91 -10.01
CA GLN A 13 -10.64 1.97 -10.94
C GLN A 13 -10.88 2.66 -12.29
N ILE A 14 -10.48 2.02 -13.38
CA ILE A 14 -10.63 2.48 -14.76
C ILE A 14 -11.40 1.39 -15.51
N GLY A 15 -12.73 1.54 -15.61
CA GLY A 15 -13.61 0.46 -16.09
C GLY A 15 -13.51 -0.79 -15.22
N GLU A 16 -13.15 -1.93 -15.81
CA GLU A 16 -12.95 -3.21 -15.11
C GLU A 16 -11.52 -3.42 -14.59
N HIS A 17 -10.64 -2.42 -14.73
CA HIS A 17 -9.24 -2.51 -14.32
C HIS A 17 -8.91 -1.49 -13.23
N TYR A 18 -7.71 -1.60 -12.67
CA TYR A 18 -7.12 -0.69 -11.70
C TYR A 18 -5.91 0.03 -12.25
N TYR A 19 -5.73 1.27 -11.82
CA TYR A 19 -4.54 2.06 -12.10
C TYR A 19 -3.30 1.41 -11.47
N LYS A 20 -2.30 1.15 -12.29
CA LYS A 20 -0.98 0.68 -11.89
C LYS A 20 0.06 1.72 -12.33
N HIS A 21 0.91 2.11 -11.39
CA HIS A 21 2.03 3.02 -11.66
C HIS A 21 3.30 2.19 -11.89
N THR A 22 3.88 2.30 -13.09
CA THR A 22 5.21 1.76 -13.39
C THR A 22 6.02 2.85 -14.08
N ASP A 23 7.08 3.32 -13.44
CA ASP A 23 8.10 4.24 -13.98
C ASP A 23 7.55 5.30 -14.96
N GLY A 24 6.54 6.05 -14.52
CA GLY A 24 5.96 7.16 -15.29
C GLY A 24 4.99 6.77 -16.41
N VAL A 25 4.70 5.48 -16.62
CA VAL A 25 3.66 5.00 -17.53
C VAL A 25 2.45 4.55 -16.70
N ALA A 26 1.31 5.18 -16.95
CA ALA A 26 0.02 4.72 -16.46
C ALA A 26 -0.35 3.43 -17.19
N ILE A 27 -0.32 2.30 -16.49
CA ILE A 27 -0.80 1.01 -16.98
C ILE A 27 -2.07 0.64 -16.19
N SER A 28 -2.91 -0.24 -16.75
CA SER A 28 -4.05 -0.83 -16.06
C SER A 28 -3.80 -2.30 -15.73
N THR A 29 -4.32 -2.78 -14.60
CA THR A 29 -4.23 -4.19 -14.18
C THR A 29 -5.60 -4.70 -13.77
N GLU A 30 -5.92 -5.96 -14.06
CA GLU A 30 -7.16 -6.59 -13.58
C GLU A 30 -7.04 -7.02 -12.10
N ASP A 31 -5.81 -7.10 -11.59
CA ASP A 31 -5.51 -7.51 -10.22
C ASP A 31 -5.41 -6.28 -9.30
N GLU A 32 -6.32 -6.19 -8.35
CA GLU A 32 -6.35 -5.08 -7.40
C GLU A 32 -5.11 -5.07 -6.49
N GLU A 33 -4.50 -6.21 -6.20
CA GLU A 33 -3.30 -6.29 -5.34
C GLU A 33 -2.08 -5.65 -6.00
N LEU A 34 -2.10 -5.56 -7.34
CA LEU A 34 -1.08 -4.89 -8.14
C LEU A 34 -1.41 -3.42 -8.43
N ALA A 35 -2.55 -2.92 -7.95
CA ALA A 35 -2.96 -1.54 -8.12
C ALA A 35 -2.07 -0.60 -7.29
N TYR A 36 -1.86 0.60 -7.80
CA TYR A 36 -1.17 1.63 -7.03
C TYR A 36 -2.08 2.16 -5.93
N ALA A 37 -1.62 2.06 -4.68
CA ALA A 37 -2.33 2.53 -3.49
C ALA A 37 -1.92 3.96 -3.11
N PHE A 38 -2.92 4.82 -2.95
CA PHE A 38 -2.77 6.18 -2.44
C PHE A 38 -3.18 6.22 -0.96
N THR A 39 -2.40 6.87 -0.12
CA THR A 39 -2.77 7.13 1.29
C THR A 39 -3.49 8.47 1.48
N ASN A 40 -3.39 9.36 0.49
CA ASN A 40 -4.04 10.68 0.49
C ASN A 40 -5.22 10.71 -0.51
N LEU A 41 -6.40 11.07 -0.01
CA LEU A 41 -7.61 11.16 -0.84
C LEU A 41 -7.53 12.25 -1.91
N ALA A 42 -6.88 13.38 -1.63
CA ALA A 42 -6.75 14.47 -2.60
C ALA A 42 -5.91 14.03 -3.79
N ASP A 43 -4.79 13.35 -3.55
CA ASP A 43 -3.91 12.82 -4.59
C ASP A 43 -4.62 11.75 -5.42
N ALA A 44 -5.35 10.84 -4.76
CA ALA A 44 -6.17 9.83 -5.43
C ALA A 44 -7.25 10.46 -6.32
N LYS A 45 -7.95 11.51 -5.84
CA LYS A 45 -8.96 12.23 -6.62
C LYS A 45 -8.34 12.95 -7.82
N GLN A 46 -7.20 13.60 -7.62
CA GLN A 46 -6.50 14.29 -8.70
C GLN A 46 -6.11 13.30 -9.79
N LYS A 47 -5.51 12.17 -9.42
CA LYS A 47 -5.13 11.15 -10.38
C LYS A 47 -6.35 10.50 -11.05
N ALA A 48 -7.44 10.27 -10.32
CA ALA A 48 -8.66 9.72 -10.89
C ALA A 48 -9.25 10.63 -11.98
N ILE A 49 -9.19 11.95 -11.80
CA ILE A 49 -9.58 12.90 -12.85
C ILE A 49 -8.66 12.79 -14.08
N GLU A 50 -7.35 12.69 -13.87
CA GLU A 50 -6.35 12.58 -14.95
C GLU A 50 -6.54 11.33 -15.82
N VAL A 51 -6.88 10.19 -15.19
CA VAL A 51 -7.02 8.90 -15.88
C VAL A 51 -8.47 8.53 -16.19
N GLU A 52 -9.41 9.47 -16.04
CA GLU A 52 -10.85 9.26 -16.21
C GLU A 52 -11.39 8.05 -15.40
N GLY A 53 -10.85 7.84 -14.21
CA GLY A 53 -11.18 6.75 -13.31
C GLY A 53 -12.06 7.16 -12.11
N ALA A 54 -12.39 6.17 -11.29
CA ALA A 54 -13.14 6.32 -10.05
C ALA A 54 -12.29 5.93 -8.84
N VAL A 55 -12.30 6.76 -7.80
CA VAL A 55 -11.61 6.44 -6.54
C VAL A 55 -12.39 5.38 -5.76
N ARG A 56 -11.72 4.31 -5.35
CA ARG A 56 -12.24 3.31 -4.42
C ARG A 56 -11.49 3.41 -3.11
N LYS A 57 -12.24 3.56 -2.01
CA LYS A 57 -11.71 3.52 -0.65
C LYS A 57 -11.60 2.07 -0.21
N ARG A 58 -10.45 1.72 0.36
CA ARG A 58 -10.20 0.45 1.03
C ARG A 58 -9.88 0.71 2.50
N GLU A 59 -10.40 -0.17 3.32
CA GLU A 59 -10.20 -0.19 4.76
C GLU A 59 -9.81 -1.62 5.09
N VAL A 60 -8.64 -1.79 5.70
CA VAL A 60 -8.15 -3.10 6.11
C VAL A 60 -7.74 -2.99 7.56
N SER A 61 -8.29 -3.85 8.40
CA SER A 61 -7.92 -3.89 9.82
C SER A 61 -6.51 -4.44 10.02
N TYR A 62 -5.88 -4.09 11.15
CA TYR A 62 -4.59 -4.68 11.49
C TYR A 62 -4.68 -6.19 11.75
N GLU A 63 -5.83 -6.69 12.17
CA GLU A 63 -6.09 -8.13 12.32
C GLU A 63 -6.09 -8.82 10.95
N GLU A 64 -6.79 -8.27 9.96
CA GLU A 64 -6.76 -8.79 8.58
C GLU A 64 -5.35 -8.73 7.97
N LEU A 65 -4.59 -7.66 8.24
CA LEU A 65 -3.19 -7.57 7.79
C LEU A 65 -2.29 -8.61 8.46
N GLN A 66 -2.52 -8.91 9.74
CA GLN A 66 -1.79 -9.95 10.45
C GLN A 66 -2.11 -11.33 9.85
N ASP A 67 -3.39 -11.64 9.64
CA ASP A 67 -3.81 -12.90 9.04
C ASP A 67 -3.22 -13.07 7.62
N LEU A 68 -3.22 -12.02 6.81
CA LEU A 68 -2.58 -12.02 5.49
C LEU A 68 -1.08 -12.26 5.61
N SER A 69 -0.39 -11.60 6.55
CA SER A 69 1.04 -11.83 6.79
C SER A 69 1.33 -13.28 7.17
N GLU A 70 0.46 -13.94 7.93
CA GLU A 70 0.60 -15.34 8.30
C GLU A 70 0.38 -16.26 7.09
N GLN A 71 -0.59 -15.94 6.22
CA GLN A 71 -0.86 -16.69 4.98
C GLN A 71 0.33 -16.63 4.00
N HIS A 72 0.96 -15.47 3.86
CA HIS A 72 2.11 -15.27 2.96
C HIS A 72 3.47 -15.56 3.61
N ALA A 73 3.50 -16.06 4.85
CA ALA A 73 4.75 -16.32 5.57
C ALA A 73 5.64 -17.36 4.88
N GLU A 74 5.04 -18.36 4.22
CA GLU A 74 5.78 -19.39 3.50
C GLU A 74 6.35 -18.86 2.18
N GLU A 75 5.60 -18.02 1.45
CA GLU A 75 6.08 -17.35 0.24
C GLU A 75 7.25 -16.43 0.56
N TYR A 76 7.18 -15.68 1.66
CA TYR A 76 8.29 -14.87 2.14
C TYR A 76 9.55 -15.71 2.41
N ARG A 77 9.40 -16.91 3.00
CA ARG A 77 10.55 -17.80 3.27
C ARG A 77 11.18 -18.38 2.01
N GLN A 78 10.43 -18.48 0.93
CA GLN A 78 10.88 -19.00 -0.36
C GLN A 78 11.60 -17.94 -1.21
N LEU A 79 11.52 -16.66 -0.84
CA LEU A 79 12.28 -15.59 -1.48
C LEU A 79 13.79 -15.80 -1.32
N SER A 80 14.56 -15.22 -2.24
CA SER A 80 16.01 -15.23 -2.15
C SER A 80 16.49 -14.52 -0.87
N ILE A 81 17.74 -14.76 -0.46
CA ILE A 81 18.30 -14.03 0.69
C ILE A 81 18.34 -12.53 0.38
N GLU A 82 18.74 -12.14 -0.83
CA GLU A 82 18.81 -10.75 -1.27
C GLU A 82 17.45 -10.04 -1.22
N ASP A 83 16.39 -10.69 -1.71
CA ASP A 83 15.05 -10.11 -1.69
C ASP A 83 14.52 -9.94 -0.26
N ARG A 84 14.79 -10.91 0.63
CA ARG A 84 14.41 -10.81 2.04
C ARG A 84 15.17 -9.71 2.76
N GLU A 85 16.48 -9.61 2.55
CA GLU A 85 17.29 -8.55 3.14
C GLU A 85 16.84 -7.15 2.65
N ALA A 86 16.46 -7.02 1.38
CA ALA A 86 15.90 -5.79 0.85
C ALA A 86 14.58 -5.41 1.53
N ILE A 87 13.66 -6.37 1.71
CA ILE A 87 12.40 -6.18 2.43
C ILE A 87 12.66 -5.78 3.88
N GLU A 88 13.51 -6.52 4.60
CA GLU A 88 13.83 -6.26 6.01
C GLU A 88 14.49 -4.88 6.20
N THR A 89 15.41 -4.51 5.32
CA THR A 89 16.06 -3.19 5.33
C THR A 89 15.05 -2.08 5.12
N PHE A 90 14.12 -2.25 4.17
CA PHE A 90 13.06 -1.27 3.93
C PHE A 90 12.12 -1.16 5.15
N CYS A 91 11.69 -2.27 5.74
CA CYS A 91 10.87 -2.27 6.94
C CYS A 91 11.57 -1.55 8.10
N GLN A 92 12.87 -1.82 8.31
CA GLN A 92 13.66 -1.17 9.35
C GLN A 92 13.76 0.34 9.13
N TYR A 93 14.00 0.78 7.89
CA TYR A 93 14.02 2.20 7.52
C TYR A 93 12.70 2.91 7.87
N ILE A 94 11.56 2.29 7.56
CA ILE A 94 10.24 2.84 7.90
C ILE A 94 10.03 2.91 9.43
N ILE A 95 10.47 1.90 10.18
CA ILE A 95 10.40 1.89 11.65
C ILE A 95 11.24 3.04 12.22
N ASP A 96 12.43 3.26 11.68
CA ASP A 96 13.34 4.30 12.16
C ASP A 96 12.81 5.71 11.88
N ILE A 97 12.22 5.95 10.70
CA ILE A 97 11.52 7.22 10.40
C ILE A 97 10.42 7.49 11.42
N LYS A 98 9.55 6.50 11.68
CA LYS A 98 8.44 6.68 12.63
C LYS A 98 8.94 6.96 14.05
N ARG A 99 10.01 6.28 14.48
CA ARG A 99 10.65 6.52 15.78
C ARG A 99 11.25 7.91 15.90
N ASP A 100 11.80 8.46 14.83
CA ASP A 100 12.37 9.80 14.86
C ASP A 100 11.30 10.90 14.78
N GLU A 101 10.18 10.67 14.08
CA GLU A 101 9.00 11.55 14.15
C GLU A 101 8.36 11.57 15.55
N GLU A 102 8.36 10.44 16.27
CA GLU A 102 7.91 10.35 17.67
C GLU A 102 8.88 10.99 18.68
N LYS A 103 10.15 11.20 18.31
CA LYS A 103 11.14 11.89 19.18
C LYS A 103 11.06 13.42 19.11
N VAL A 104 10.29 14.01 18.20
CA VAL A 104 10.05 15.47 18.17
C VAL A 104 8.89 15.83 19.10
N ILE A 105 8.99 15.44 20.37
CA ILE A 105 8.26 16.04 21.48
C ILE A 105 9.24 16.12 22.66
N ILE A 106 9.99 17.22 22.72
CA ILE A 106 10.11 18.29 23.76
C ILE A 106 11.38 19.09 23.44
#